data_AF-A0A351THF8-F1
#
_entry.id   AF-A0A351THF8-F1
#
_cell.length_a   1.000
_cell.length_b   1.000
_cell.length_c   1.000
_cell.angle_alpha   90.00
_cell.angle_beta   90.00
_cell.angle_gamma   90.00
#
_symmetry.space_group_name_H-M   'P 1'
#
loop_
_entity.id
_entity.type
_entity.pdbx_description
1 polymer ?
#
loop_
_entity_poly.entity_id
_entity_poly.type
_entity_poly.pdbx_seq_one_letter_code
_entity_poly.pdbx_strand_id
1 'polypeptide(L)'
;MGKKYKAVYADPPWAYKVYSKKGEGRSAENHYHTMDIEEIRSLPVESIADDDCILFLWVTFPCLLEGLSVMKSWGFTYKTCG
;
A
#
# COMPACT_ATOMS: atom_id res chain seq x y z
N MET A 1 11.44 -18.45 13.38
CA MET A 1 10.87 -17.09 13.32
C MET A 1 11.71 -16.26 12.37
N GLY A 2 11.10 -15.58 11.39
CA GLY A 2 11.83 -14.69 10.47
C GLY A 2 12.35 -13.42 11.19
N LYS A 3 13.24 -12.68 10.53
CA LYS A 3 13.71 -11.38 11.04
C LYS A 3 12.57 -10.36 10.97
N LYS A 4 12.36 -9.62 12.06
CA LYS A 4 11.42 -8.49 12.14
C LYS A 4 12.15 -7.15 12.02
N TYR A 5 11.44 -6.12 11.56
CA TYR A 5 11.99 -4.80 11.26
C TYR A 5 11.22 -3.69 11.99
N LYS A 6 11.96 -2.70 12.49
CA LYS A 6 11.41 -1.50 13.14
C LYS A 6 10.94 -0.41 12.17
N ALA A 7 11.26 -0.57 10.88
CA ALA A 7 10.81 0.32 9.83
C ALA A 7 10.47 -0.50 8.59
N VAL A 8 9.30 -0.24 8.01
CA VAL A 8 8.84 -0.81 6.74
C VAL A 8 8.57 0.34 5.79
N TYR A 9 9.14 0.26 4.58
CA TYR A 9 8.79 1.13 3.47
C TYR A 9 8.06 0.28 2.43
N ALA A 10 6.83 0.64 2.11
CA ALA A 10 5.98 -0.11 1.20
C ALA A 10 5.48 0.79 0.06
N ASP A 11 5.62 0.31 -1.16
CA ASP A 11 5.07 0.92 -2.38
C ASP A 11 4.25 -0.14 -3.15
N PRO A 12 3.01 -0.42 -2.73
CA PRO A 12 2.19 -1.45 -3.37
C PRO A 12 1.85 -1.09 -4.81
N PRO A 13 1.67 -2.07 -5.71
CA PRO A 13 1.33 -1.81 -7.11
C PRO A 13 -0.18 -1.53 -7.25
N TRP A 14 -0.62 -0.34 -6.84
CA TRP A 14 -2.04 0.04 -6.75
C TRP A 14 -2.79 -0.05 -8.09
N ALA A 15 -3.82 -0.89 -8.16
CA ALA A 15 -4.84 -0.80 -9.21
C ALA A 15 -5.85 0.31 -8.89
N TYR A 16 -6.18 1.15 -9.86
CA TYR A 16 -7.25 2.15 -9.71
C TYR A 16 -7.92 2.48 -11.04
N LYS A 17 -9.18 2.91 -10.94
CA LYS A 17 -10.00 3.18 -12.12
C LYS A 17 -9.53 4.43 -12.86
N VAL A 18 -9.35 4.28 -14.17
CA VAL A 18 -9.12 5.36 -15.14
C VAL A 18 -10.39 5.61 -15.95
N TYR A 19 -10.71 6.89 -16.19
CA TYR A 19 -11.99 7.31 -16.81
C TYR A 19 -11.85 7.79 -18.26
N SER A 20 -10.68 7.63 -18.89
CA SER A 20 -10.46 8.01 -20.29
C SER A 20 -9.40 7.15 -20.95
N LYS A 21 -9.49 6.98 -22.28
CA LYS A 21 -8.47 6.25 -23.07
C LYS A 21 -7.06 6.84 -22.94
N LYS A 22 -6.95 8.17 -22.83
CA LYS A 22 -5.66 8.84 -22.61
C LYS A 22 -5.11 8.55 -21.21
N GLY A 23 -5.99 8.44 -20.21
CA GLY A 23 -5.62 8.05 -18.85
C GLY A 23 -5.24 6.57 -18.75
N GLU A 24 -5.95 5.71 -19.48
CA GLU A 24 -5.61 4.29 -19.64
C GLU A 24 -4.18 4.13 -20.16
N GLY A 25 -3.80 4.84 -21.22
CA GLY A 25 -2.42 4.87 -21.74
C GLY A 25 -1.33 5.34 -20.76
N ARG A 26 -1.71 5.94 -19.62
CA ARG A 26 -0.82 6.41 -18.55
C ARG A 26 -0.94 5.58 -17.26
N SER A 27 -1.80 4.56 -17.26
CA SER A 27 -2.02 3.69 -16.10
C SER A 27 -0.78 2.84 -15.82
N ALA A 28 -0.53 2.56 -14.54
CA ALA A 28 0.50 1.63 -14.08
C ALA A 28 0.34 0.24 -14.71
N GLU A 29 -0.91 -0.18 -14.94
CA GLU A 29 -1.28 -1.48 -15.53
C GLU A 29 -0.70 -1.73 -16.92
N ASN A 30 -0.36 -0.69 -17.67
CA ASN A 30 0.32 -0.84 -18.97
C ASN A 30 1.82 -1.15 -18.86
N HIS A 31 2.38 -1.00 -17.67
CA HIS A 31 3.82 -1.14 -17.43
C HIS A 31 4.15 -2.34 -16.55
N TYR A 32 3.27 -2.71 -15.62
CA TYR A 32 3.44 -3.85 -14.73
C TYR A 32 2.08 -4.35 -14.17
N HIS A 33 2.06 -5.57 -13.62
CA HIS A 33 0.87 -6.09 -12.94
C HIS A 33 0.59 -5.30 -11.66
N THR A 34 -0.63 -4.80 -11.55
CA THR A 34 -1.16 -4.18 -10.33
C THR A 34 -1.93 -5.19 -9.50
N MET A 35 -2.19 -4.81 -8.25
CA MET A 35 -2.97 -5.56 -7.28
C MET A 35 -4.21 -4.75 -6.89
N ASP A 36 -5.32 -5.44 -6.72
CA ASP A 36 -6.49 -4.84 -6.10
C ASP A 36 -6.26 -4.61 -4.59
N ILE A 37 -7.20 -3.91 -3.95
CA ILE A 37 -7.05 -3.52 -2.55
C ILE A 37 -7.02 -4.74 -1.64
N GLU A 38 -7.81 -5.78 -1.89
CA GLU A 38 -7.86 -6.96 -1.03
C GLU A 38 -6.58 -7.78 -1.16
N GLU A 39 -6.03 -7.89 -2.36
CA GLU A 39 -4.72 -8.48 -2.60
C GLU A 39 -3.63 -7.73 -1.82
N ILE A 40 -3.61 -6.39 -1.86
CA ILE A 40 -2.66 -5.58 -1.10
C ILE A 40 -2.84 -5.81 0.41
N ARG A 41 -4.08 -5.79 0.92
CA ARG A 41 -4.35 -6.05 2.35
C ARG A 41 -3.88 -7.44 2.79
N SER A 42 -3.93 -8.44 1.90
CA SER A 42 -3.51 -9.81 2.19
C SER A 42 -1.99 -10.00 2.30
N LEU A 43 -1.19 -9.01 1.90
CA LEU A 43 0.26 -9.08 2.01
C LEU A 43 0.68 -9.31 3.48
N PRO A 44 1.61 -10.24 3.76
CA PRO A 44 1.94 -10.66 5.12
C PRO A 44 2.90 -9.69 5.82
N VAL A 45 2.63 -8.38 5.76
CA VAL A 45 3.49 -7.32 6.33
C VAL A 45 3.65 -7.48 7.84
N GLU A 46 2.60 -7.92 8.54
CA GLU A 46 2.66 -8.23 9.97
C GLU A 46 3.73 -9.27 10.32
N SER A 47 4.00 -10.22 9.42
CA SER A 47 5.00 -11.28 9.66
C SER A 47 6.44 -10.76 9.70
N ILE A 48 6.70 -9.57 9.15
CA ILE A 48 8.01 -8.92 9.11
C ILE A 48 8.08 -7.65 9.98
N ALA A 49 6.97 -7.17 10.52
CA ALA A 49 6.93 -6.00 11.37
C ALA A 49 7.27 -6.33 12.83
N ASP A 50 8.15 -5.53 13.44
CA ASP A 50 8.34 -5.51 14.89
C ASP A 50 7.11 -4.91 15.59
N ASP A 51 6.96 -5.15 16.89
CA ASP A 51 5.84 -4.59 17.66
C ASP A 51 5.99 -3.06 17.81
N ASP A 52 7.23 -2.56 17.83
CA ASP A 52 7.60 -1.14 17.76
C ASP A 52 8.12 -0.81 16.35
N CYS A 53 7.20 -0.70 15.39
CA CYS A 53 7.50 -0.50 13.97
C CYS A 53 6.81 0.74 13.38
N ILE A 54 7.53 1.46 12.53
CA ILE A 54 7.00 2.56 11.71
C ILE A 54 6.81 2.07 10.27
N LEU A 55 5.60 2.28 9.73
CA LEU A 55 5.29 2.07 8.32
C LEU A 55 5.32 3.40 7.56
N PHE A 56 6.09 3.45 6.49
CA PHE A 56 6.01 4.45 5.44
C PHE A 56 5.31 3.82 4.23
N LEU A 57 4.04 4.16 4.02
CA LEU A 57 3.24 3.64 2.91
C LEU A 57 3.12 4.69 1.80
N TRP A 58 3.60 4.37 0.61
CA TRP A 58 3.38 5.17 -0.58
C TRP A 58 1.99 4.89 -1.15
N VAL A 59 1.25 5.95 -1.45
CA VAL A 59 -0.15 5.87 -1.92
C VAL A 59 -0.36 6.85 -3.08
N THR A 60 -1.01 6.39 -4.14
CA THR A 60 -1.42 7.26 -5.26
C THR A 60 -2.59 8.15 -4.84
N PHE A 61 -2.73 9.32 -5.44
CA PHE A 61 -3.83 10.24 -5.11
C PHE A 61 -5.24 9.60 -5.15
N PRO A 62 -5.59 8.74 -6.13
CA PRO A 62 -6.91 8.10 -6.17
C PRO A 62 -7.14 7.07 -5.04
N CYS A 63 -6.07 6.55 -4.44
CA CYS A 63 -6.13 5.45 -3.47
C CYS A 63 -5.92 5.90 -2.01
N LEU A 64 -6.06 7.20 -1.70
CA LEU A 64 -5.74 7.72 -0.37
C LEU A 64 -6.53 7.01 0.74
N LEU A 65 -7.84 6.82 0.57
CA LEU A 65 -8.69 6.19 1.58
C LEU A 65 -8.40 4.69 1.70
N GLU A 66 -8.11 4.05 0.58
CA GLU A 66 -7.71 2.66 0.46
C GLU A 66 -6.37 2.43 1.17
N GLY A 67 -5.41 3.32 0.98
CA GLY A 67 -4.12 3.32 1.67
C GLY A 67 -4.30 3.40 3.19
N LEU A 68 -5.16 4.28 3.67
CA LEU A 68 -5.49 4.35 5.11
C LEU A 68 -6.09 3.03 5.62
N SER A 69 -6.96 2.40 4.82
CA SER A 69 -7.54 1.10 5.15
C SER A 69 -6.51 -0.03 5.13
N VAL A 70 -5.53 -0.01 4.22
CA VAL A 70 -4.45 -1.00 4.12
C VAL A 70 -3.54 -0.92 5.33
N MET A 71 -3.15 0.28 5.77
CA MET A 71 -2.36 0.42 7.00
C MET A 71 -3.09 -0.20 8.20
N LYS A 72 -4.41 0.06 8.32
CA LYS A 72 -5.22 -0.51 9.39
C LYS A 72 -5.28 -2.04 9.32
N SER A 73 -5.45 -2.63 8.14
CA SER A 73 -5.46 -4.10 8.01
C SER A 73 -4.12 -4.74 8.34
N TRP A 74 -3.01 -4.03 8.10
CA TRP A 74 -1.67 -4.48 8.48
C TRP A 74 -1.32 -4.19 9.96
N GLY A 75 -2.27 -3.70 10.76
CA GLY A 75 -2.08 -3.45 12.19
C GLY A 75 -1.46 -2.09 12.54
N PHE A 76 -1.25 -1.20 11.57
CA PHE A 76 -0.68 0.13 11.82
C PHE A 76 -1.75 1.17 12.12
N THR A 77 -1.40 2.13 12.99
CA THR A 77 -2.23 3.29 13.30
C THR A 77 -1.74 4.50 12.51
N TYR A 78 -2.63 5.18 11.76
CA TYR A 78 -2.28 6.42 11.07
C TYR A 78 -1.84 7.50 12.06
N LYS A 79 -0.73 8.17 11.74
CA LYS A 79 -0.18 9.30 12.48
C LYS A 79 0.12 10.45 11.52
N THR A 80 -0.14 11.67 11.94
CA THR A 80 0.29 12.89 11.26
C THR A 80 1.60 13.37 11.86
N CYS A 81 2.46 13.98 11.05
CA CYS A 81 3.59 14.76 11.53
C CYS A 81 3.15 16.23 11.64
N GLY A 82 3.40 16.86 12.78
CA GLY A 82 3.19 18.29 13.01
C GLY A 82 4.51 19.03 13.14
#